data_AF-A0AAD4NA36-F1
#
_entry.id   AF-A0AAD4NA36-F1
#
_cell.length_a   1.000
_cell.length_b   1.000
_cell.length_c   1.000
_cell.angle_alpha   90.00
_cell.angle_beta   90.00
_cell.angle_gamma   90.00
#
_symmetry.space_group_name_H-M   'P 1'
#
loop_
_entity.id
_entity.type
_entity.pdbx_description
1 polymer ?
#
loop_
_entity_poly.entity_id
_entity_poly.type
_entity_poly.pdbx_seq_one_letter_code
_entity_poly.pdbx_strand_id
1 'polypeptide(L)'
;MKVIQERSVERNCPFLVVPEINEYVWPKSDVRFGIPGKHQMSNVSLALQIARFWLMRSSKLGKNWLMRSSKLDSCSILTNHIADLKGQALNHNRLAYKVPEVFVEALEKCAWPGRSQILREGNISYFLDGAHTPKSLQYCADWFMENSARLEKSEFRSACPLKVLIFHCSGDRDSATLLPFLKDCGIDVALFTPSRLKAVSDKHMDNTNFNQSENAEMKKCLVDVEKWNDIAPNKQALAFSCIEETLSHLKQLANNNSELHVLVTGSLHLVGGVLFFEKPNIAD
;
A
#
# COMPACT_ATOMS: atom_id res chain seq x y z
N MET A 1 -11.31 5.62 -15.65
CA MET A 1 -10.72 5.33 -16.97
C MET A 1 -10.92 6.45 -17.99
N LYS A 2 -12.09 7.13 -18.04
CA LYS A 2 -12.39 8.22 -18.99
C LYS A 2 -11.25 9.25 -19.17
N VAL A 3 -10.76 9.86 -18.08
CA VAL A 3 -9.68 10.87 -18.13
C VAL A 3 -8.40 10.33 -18.79
N ILE A 4 -8.00 9.09 -18.50
CA ILE A 4 -6.78 8.48 -19.07
C ILE A 4 -6.98 8.20 -20.57
N GLN A 5 -8.18 7.75 -20.95
CA GLN A 5 -8.54 7.51 -22.35
C GLN A 5 -8.55 8.82 -23.14
N GLU A 6 -9.18 9.88 -22.64
CA GLU A 6 -9.17 11.21 -23.25
C GLU A 6 -7.73 11.72 -23.42
N ARG A 7 -6.90 11.58 -22.38
CA ARG A 7 -5.50 11.98 -22.45
C ARG A 7 -4.69 11.20 -23.49
N SER A 8 -5.03 9.93 -23.73
CA SER A 8 -4.37 9.14 -24.78
C SER A 8 -4.69 9.66 -26.19
N VAL A 9 -5.94 10.08 -26.43
CA VAL A 9 -6.38 10.70 -27.69
C VAL A 9 -5.63 12.02 -27.90
N GLU A 10 -5.60 12.88 -26.88
CA GLU A 10 -4.87 14.16 -26.93
C GLU A 10 -3.38 13.97 -27.22
N ARG A 11 -2.77 12.93 -26.66
CA ARG A 11 -1.35 12.61 -26.83
C ARG A 11 -1.07 11.74 -28.06
N ASN A 12 -2.10 11.40 -28.85
CA ASN A 12 -2.02 10.51 -29.99
C ASN A 12 -1.25 9.21 -29.68
N CYS A 13 -1.52 8.63 -28.51
CA CYS A 13 -0.85 7.41 -28.05
C CYS A 13 -1.86 6.26 -27.85
N PRO A 14 -1.40 4.99 -27.98
CA PRO A 14 -2.26 3.83 -27.76
C PRO A 14 -2.81 3.80 -26.33
N PHE A 15 -4.09 3.46 -26.21
CA PHE A 15 -4.73 3.19 -24.93
C PHE A 15 -4.92 1.69 -24.75
N LEU A 16 -4.18 1.12 -23.80
CA LEU A 16 -4.20 -0.31 -23.51
C LEU A 16 -4.63 -0.51 -22.06
N VAL A 17 -5.64 -1.35 -21.88
CA VAL A 17 -6.06 -1.80 -20.55
C VAL A 17 -5.43 -3.15 -20.30
N VAL A 18 -4.80 -3.30 -19.14
CA VAL A 18 -4.08 -4.52 -18.77
C VAL A 18 -5.08 -5.66 -18.52
N PRO A 19 -4.72 -6.91 -18.85
CA PRO A 19 -5.60 -8.05 -18.61
C PRO A 19 -5.72 -8.34 -17.11
N GLU A 20 -6.78 -9.03 -16.72
CA GLU A 20 -6.93 -9.54 -15.37
C GLU A 20 -5.85 -10.58 -15.04
N ILE A 21 -5.50 -10.69 -13.76
CA ILE A 21 -4.37 -11.53 -13.33
C ILE A 21 -4.57 -13.02 -13.66
N ASN A 22 -5.82 -13.47 -13.74
CA ASN A 22 -6.22 -14.84 -14.06
C ASN A 22 -6.21 -15.14 -15.58
N GLU A 23 -6.08 -14.13 -16.44
CA GLU A 23 -5.96 -14.33 -17.90
C GLU A 23 -4.54 -14.74 -18.30
N TYR A 24 -3.54 -14.49 -17.44
CA TYR A 24 -2.16 -14.89 -17.67
C TYR A 24 -1.97 -16.40 -17.52
N VAL A 25 -1.06 -16.96 -18.33
CA VAL A 25 -0.64 -18.35 -18.18
C VAL A 25 0.56 -18.40 -17.24
N TRP A 26 0.33 -18.86 -16.01
CA TRP A 26 1.36 -18.95 -14.98
C TRP A 26 2.19 -20.25 -15.12
N PRO A 27 3.51 -20.21 -14.88
CA PRO A 27 4.35 -21.40 -14.92
C PRO A 27 4.12 -22.35 -13.73
N LYS A 28 3.43 -21.89 -12.68
CA LYS A 28 3.06 -22.67 -11.49
C LYS A 28 1.68 -22.26 -10.95
N SER A 29 1.06 -23.13 -10.16
CA SER A 29 -0.30 -22.96 -9.65
C SER A 29 -0.43 -22.06 -8.42
N ASP A 30 0.61 -22.00 -7.56
CA ASP A 30 0.64 -21.14 -6.36
C ASP A 30 1.69 -20.04 -6.56
N VAL A 31 1.31 -18.96 -7.23
CA VAL A 31 2.14 -17.75 -7.37
C VAL A 31 1.74 -16.78 -6.26
N ARG A 32 2.70 -16.44 -5.41
CA ARG A 32 2.48 -15.49 -4.31
C ARG A 32 3.12 -14.16 -4.64
N PHE A 33 2.35 -13.08 -4.62
CA PHE A 33 2.94 -11.75 -4.83
C PHE A 33 3.54 -11.26 -3.53
N GLY A 34 4.76 -10.72 -3.58
CA GLY A 34 5.46 -10.23 -2.40
C GLY A 34 4.78 -9.01 -1.75
N ILE A 35 3.91 -8.31 -2.50
CA ILE A 35 3.03 -7.27 -1.98
C ILE A 35 1.60 -7.83 -1.89
N PRO A 36 1.04 -8.03 -0.67
CA PRO A 36 -0.28 -8.63 -0.51
C PRO A 36 -1.41 -7.63 -0.80
N GLY A 37 -2.61 -8.16 -1.00
CA GLY A 37 -3.85 -7.39 -1.19
C GLY A 37 -4.44 -7.52 -2.60
N LYS A 38 -5.76 -7.69 -2.67
CA LYS A 38 -6.50 -7.86 -3.95
C LYS A 38 -6.33 -6.68 -4.90
N HIS A 39 -6.17 -5.47 -4.35
CA HIS A 39 -5.94 -4.26 -5.13
C HIS A 39 -4.57 -4.24 -5.84
N GLN A 40 -3.62 -5.07 -5.42
CA GLN A 40 -2.31 -5.18 -6.07
C GLN A 40 -2.35 -5.99 -7.37
N MET A 41 -3.41 -6.77 -7.63
CA MET A 41 -3.50 -7.62 -8.83
C MET A 41 -3.41 -6.79 -10.12
N SER A 42 -4.05 -5.62 -10.16
CA SER A 42 -3.94 -4.69 -11.29
C SER A 42 -2.54 -4.09 -11.41
N ASN A 43 -1.85 -3.83 -10.29
CA ASN A 43 -0.48 -3.31 -10.27
C ASN A 43 0.52 -4.36 -10.77
N VAL A 44 0.34 -5.63 -10.40
CA VAL A 44 1.11 -6.76 -10.92
C VAL A 44 0.91 -6.90 -12.42
N SER A 45 -0.35 -6.90 -12.88
CA SER A 45 -0.66 -6.97 -14.31
C SER A 45 -0.03 -5.80 -15.09
N LEU A 46 -0.12 -4.59 -14.55
CA LEU A 46 0.52 -3.40 -15.11
C LEU A 46 2.05 -3.51 -15.16
N ALA A 47 2.69 -3.98 -14.09
CA ALA A 47 4.13 -4.20 -14.06
C ALA A 47 4.57 -5.24 -15.11
N LEU A 48 3.84 -6.36 -15.23
CA LEU A 48 4.07 -7.38 -16.24
C LEU A 48 3.98 -6.83 -17.67
N GLN A 49 2.97 -6.00 -17.96
CA GLN A 49 2.84 -5.39 -19.28
C GLN A 49 3.91 -4.34 -19.52
N ILE A 50 4.21 -3.45 -18.57
CA ILE A 50 5.27 -2.44 -18.74
C ILE A 50 6.63 -3.10 -18.99
N ALA A 51 6.99 -4.11 -18.19
CA ALA A 51 8.25 -4.85 -18.36
C ALA A 51 8.33 -5.52 -19.74
N ARG A 52 7.24 -6.17 -20.17
CA ARG A 52 7.12 -6.78 -21.50
C ARG A 52 7.32 -5.74 -22.61
N PHE A 53 6.59 -4.63 -22.57
CA PHE A 53 6.65 -3.58 -23.58
C PHE A 53 8.01 -2.92 -23.64
N TRP A 54 8.65 -2.71 -22.48
CA TRP A 54 10.00 -2.18 -22.41
C TRP A 54 11.01 -3.14 -23.05
N LEU A 55 10.99 -4.43 -22.72
CA LEU A 55 11.85 -5.45 -23.35
C LEU A 55 11.63 -5.55 -24.86
N MET A 56 10.38 -5.42 -25.30
CA MET A 56 10.03 -5.37 -26.71
C MET A 56 10.56 -4.13 -27.42
N ARG A 57 10.90 -3.04 -26.72
CA ARG A 57 11.37 -1.79 -27.33
C ARG A 57 12.86 -1.53 -27.12
N SER A 58 13.47 -2.07 -26.08
CA SER A 58 14.82 -1.68 -25.63
C SER A 58 15.95 -2.21 -26.51
N SER A 59 15.88 -3.45 -27.01
CA SER A 59 16.93 -3.99 -27.90
C SER A 59 16.48 -5.26 -28.66
N LYS A 60 17.20 -5.63 -29.73
CA LYS A 60 17.05 -6.95 -30.39
C LYS A 60 17.27 -8.10 -29.39
N LEU A 61 18.21 -7.94 -28.46
CA LEU A 61 18.49 -8.91 -27.40
C LEU A 61 17.30 -9.09 -26.45
N GLY A 62 16.70 -8.00 -25.96
CA GLY A 62 15.52 -8.02 -25.10
C GLY A 62 14.30 -8.66 -25.78
N LYS A 63 14.06 -8.32 -27.05
CA LYS A 63 13.03 -8.98 -27.88
C LYS A 63 13.26 -10.49 -28.00
N ASN A 64 14.46 -10.90 -28.38
CA ASN A 64 14.80 -12.31 -28.58
C ASN A 64 14.72 -13.11 -27.28
N TRP A 65 15.16 -12.52 -26.16
CA TRP A 65 15.05 -13.13 -24.84
C TRP A 65 13.59 -13.37 -24.44
N LEU A 66 12.73 -12.35 -24.63
CA LEU A 66 11.31 -12.46 -24.32
C LEU A 66 10.64 -13.54 -25.17
N MET A 67 10.90 -13.57 -26.49
CA MET A 67 10.39 -14.60 -27.41
C MET A 67 10.72 -16.02 -26.96
N ARG A 68 11.99 -16.26 -26.57
CA ARG A 68 12.45 -17.57 -26.08
C ARG A 68 11.80 -17.95 -24.75
N SER A 69 11.69 -17.00 -23.82
CA SER A 69 11.24 -17.25 -22.44
C SER A 69 9.74 -17.41 -22.32
N SER A 70 8.97 -16.74 -23.18
CA SER A 70 7.49 -16.79 -23.17
C SER A 70 6.91 -17.83 -24.13
N LYS A 71 7.74 -18.55 -24.91
CA LYS A 71 7.31 -19.48 -25.99
C LYS A 71 6.21 -18.87 -26.89
N LEU A 72 6.35 -17.59 -27.23
CA LEU A 72 5.26 -16.80 -27.79
C LEU A 72 5.45 -16.56 -29.28
N ASP A 73 4.54 -17.10 -30.11
CA ASP A 73 4.36 -16.65 -31.51
C ASP A 73 3.69 -15.25 -31.58
N SER A 74 3.11 -14.78 -30.48
CA SER A 74 2.22 -13.60 -30.43
C SER A 74 2.94 -12.25 -30.26
N CYS A 75 4.27 -12.21 -30.17
CA CYS A 75 5.00 -10.95 -29.99
C CYS A 75 5.06 -10.12 -31.28
N SER A 76 5.04 -10.77 -32.45
CA SER A 76 4.99 -10.14 -33.77
C SER A 76 3.70 -9.34 -33.96
N ILE A 77 2.57 -9.88 -33.47
CA ILE A 77 1.23 -9.25 -33.52
C ILE A 77 1.23 -7.91 -32.78
N LEU A 78 1.84 -7.84 -31.59
CA LEU A 78 1.87 -6.59 -30.81
C LEU A 78 2.74 -5.50 -31.43
N THR A 79 3.96 -5.81 -31.88
CA THR A 79 4.86 -4.80 -32.49
C THR A 79 4.28 -4.17 -33.74
N ASN A 80 3.57 -4.94 -34.58
CA ASN A 80 3.00 -4.43 -35.82
C ASN A 80 1.67 -3.72 -35.57
N HIS A 81 0.81 -4.20 -34.67
CA HIS A 81 -0.48 -3.56 -34.41
C HIS A 81 -0.38 -2.28 -33.57
N ILE A 82 0.54 -2.17 -32.59
CA ILE A 82 0.62 -0.99 -31.71
C ILE A 82 0.92 0.30 -32.51
N ALA A 83 1.66 0.21 -33.61
CA ALA A 83 1.97 1.35 -34.46
C ALA A 83 0.72 1.91 -35.20
N ASP A 84 -0.25 1.05 -35.50
CA ASP A 84 -1.46 1.39 -36.26
C ASP A 84 -2.69 1.69 -35.37
N LEU A 85 -2.60 1.45 -34.06
CA LEU A 85 -3.72 1.58 -33.11
C LEU A 85 -3.91 2.99 -32.54
N LYS A 86 -3.78 4.02 -33.38
CA LYS A 86 -4.08 5.40 -32.97
C LYS A 86 -5.59 5.52 -32.66
N GLY A 87 -5.93 5.69 -31.38
CA GLY A 87 -7.31 5.96 -30.94
C GLY A 87 -8.26 4.76 -30.86
N GLN A 88 -7.80 3.52 -31.03
CA GLN A 88 -8.63 2.32 -30.87
C GLN A 88 -8.24 1.53 -29.61
N ALA A 89 -9.22 1.22 -28.77
CA ALA A 89 -9.03 0.35 -27.61
C ALA A 89 -8.83 -1.10 -28.08
N LEU A 90 -7.70 -1.72 -27.72
CA LEU A 90 -7.51 -3.15 -27.96
C LEU A 90 -8.30 -3.98 -26.96
N ASN A 91 -8.87 -5.10 -27.43
CA ASN A 91 -9.51 -6.10 -26.59
C ASN A 91 -8.47 -6.80 -25.67
N HIS A 92 -8.73 -6.74 -24.37
CA HIS A 92 -7.94 -7.23 -23.22
C HIS A 92 -7.32 -8.63 -23.41
N ASN A 93 -8.09 -9.58 -23.96
CA ASN A 93 -7.68 -10.99 -24.05
C ASN A 93 -6.44 -11.25 -24.94
N ARG A 94 -6.01 -10.28 -25.77
CA ARG A 94 -4.81 -10.43 -26.61
C ARG A 94 -3.51 -10.01 -25.90
N LEU A 95 -3.60 -9.39 -24.73
CA LEU A 95 -2.45 -8.88 -24.00
C LEU A 95 -1.90 -9.87 -22.99
N ALA A 96 -2.69 -10.84 -22.54
CA ALA A 96 -2.22 -11.91 -21.67
C ALA A 96 -1.18 -12.79 -22.39
N TYR A 97 -0.24 -13.34 -21.63
CA TYR A 97 0.85 -14.16 -22.17
C TYR A 97 1.34 -15.16 -21.11
N LYS A 98 2.15 -16.13 -21.54
CA LYS A 98 2.84 -17.02 -20.60
C LYS A 98 3.92 -16.24 -19.86
N VAL A 99 3.75 -16.09 -18.55
CA VAL A 99 4.65 -15.32 -17.70
C VAL A 99 5.99 -16.07 -17.57
N PRO A 100 7.13 -15.44 -17.92
CA PRO A 100 8.45 -16.03 -17.71
C PRO A 100 8.71 -16.34 -16.24
N GLU A 101 9.41 -17.44 -15.94
CA GLU A 101 9.74 -17.84 -14.57
C GLU A 101 10.49 -16.76 -13.79
N VAL A 102 11.43 -16.05 -14.43
CA VAL A 102 12.14 -14.93 -13.82
C VAL A 102 11.22 -13.77 -13.41
N PHE A 103 10.10 -13.56 -14.12
CA PHE A 103 9.12 -12.54 -13.73
C PHE A 103 8.34 -13.00 -12.50
N VAL A 104 8.02 -14.29 -12.41
CA VAL A 104 7.38 -14.87 -11.22
C VAL A 104 8.29 -14.72 -10.01
N GLU A 105 9.57 -15.06 -10.13
CA GLU A 105 10.54 -14.86 -9.04
C GLU A 105 10.65 -13.39 -8.61
N ALA A 106 10.67 -12.46 -9.57
CA ALA A 106 10.73 -11.04 -9.29
C ALA A 106 9.47 -10.55 -8.56
N LEU A 107 8.29 -11.03 -8.95
CA LEU A 107 7.03 -10.71 -8.30
C LEU A 107 6.93 -11.30 -6.88
N GLU A 108 7.49 -12.48 -6.66
CA GLU A 108 7.57 -13.14 -5.35
C GLU A 108 8.51 -12.43 -4.39
N LYS A 109 9.66 -11.97 -4.91
CA LYS A 109 10.67 -11.23 -4.14
C LYS A 109 10.34 -9.73 -4.00
N CYS A 110 9.30 -9.25 -4.67
CA CYS A 110 8.95 -7.83 -4.67
C CYS A 110 8.51 -7.39 -3.26
N ALA A 111 9.28 -6.49 -2.66
CA ALA A 111 8.93 -5.85 -1.40
C ALA A 111 8.75 -4.35 -1.64
N TRP A 112 7.73 -3.76 -1.01
CA TRP A 112 7.53 -2.32 -1.03
C TRP A 112 7.22 -1.85 0.40
N PRO A 113 8.23 -1.29 1.10
CA PRO A 113 8.05 -0.81 2.46
C PRO A 113 6.87 0.16 2.58
N GLY A 114 6.03 -0.07 3.58
CA GLY A 114 4.81 0.70 3.83
C GLY A 114 3.63 0.44 2.89
N ARG A 115 3.65 -0.66 2.12
CA ARG A 115 2.52 -1.15 1.31
C ARG A 115 2.11 -2.53 1.77
N SER A 116 0.99 -2.60 2.47
CA SER A 116 0.41 -3.82 3.02
C SER A 116 1.48 -4.69 3.70
N GLN A 117 2.35 -4.05 4.48
CA GLN A 117 3.52 -4.67 5.12
C GLN A 117 3.17 -5.07 6.55
N ILE A 118 3.49 -6.30 6.93
CA ILE A 118 3.36 -6.77 8.32
C ILE A 118 4.76 -6.83 8.93
N LEU A 119 4.92 -6.22 10.10
CA LEU A 119 6.13 -6.24 10.91
C LEU A 119 5.77 -6.70 12.31
N ARG A 120 6.55 -7.64 12.87
CA ARG A 120 6.38 -8.13 14.24
C ARG A 120 7.57 -7.73 15.09
N GLU A 121 7.31 -7.04 16.18
CA GLU A 121 8.29 -6.63 17.20
C GLU A 121 7.74 -7.02 18.58
N GLY A 122 8.33 -8.07 19.18
CA GLY A 122 7.81 -8.64 20.44
C GLY A 122 6.37 -9.13 20.31
N ASN A 123 5.48 -8.58 21.14
CA ASN A 123 4.03 -8.85 21.13
C ASN A 123 3.21 -7.84 20.31
N ILE A 124 3.87 -6.99 19.52
CA ILE A 124 3.24 -6.03 18.63
C ILE A 124 3.35 -6.52 17.19
N SER A 125 2.21 -6.66 16.53
CA SER A 125 2.12 -6.89 15.08
C SER A 125 1.65 -5.60 14.40
N TYR A 126 2.57 -4.91 13.73
CA TYR A 126 2.30 -3.72 12.93
C TYR A 126 1.80 -4.09 11.53
N PHE A 127 0.73 -3.44 11.11
CA PHE A 127 0.13 -3.50 9.79
C PHE A 127 0.29 -2.12 9.15
N LEU A 128 1.23 -2.00 8.23
CA LEU A 128 1.71 -0.74 7.70
C LEU A 128 1.23 -0.54 6.27
N ASP A 129 0.41 0.49 6.04
CA ASP A 129 -0.04 0.82 4.69
C ASP A 129 -0.30 2.33 4.51
N GLY A 130 0.39 2.97 3.57
CA GLY A 130 0.27 4.40 3.30
C GLY A 130 -0.99 4.82 2.50
N ALA A 131 -2.13 4.18 2.71
CA ALA A 131 -3.40 4.54 2.09
C ALA A 131 -3.88 5.92 2.57
N HIS A 132 -4.39 6.75 1.66
CA HIS A 132 -4.77 8.15 1.95
C HIS A 132 -5.90 8.68 1.05
N THR A 133 -6.67 7.78 0.44
CA THR A 133 -7.87 8.08 -0.34
C THR A 133 -8.99 7.13 0.07
N PRO A 134 -10.27 7.49 -0.06
CA PRO A 134 -11.40 6.63 0.35
C PRO A 134 -11.27 5.18 -0.15
N LYS A 135 -11.01 5.03 -1.46
CA LYS A 135 -10.86 3.71 -2.09
C LYS A 135 -9.64 2.94 -1.59
N SER A 136 -8.50 3.59 -1.36
CA SER A 136 -7.31 2.91 -0.83
C SER A 136 -7.47 2.53 0.64
N LEU A 137 -8.17 3.34 1.44
CA LEU A 137 -8.48 3.03 2.83
C LEU A 137 -9.41 1.83 2.96
N GLN A 138 -10.41 1.68 2.07
CA GLN A 138 -11.23 0.45 2.03
C GLN A 138 -10.36 -0.80 1.83
N TYR A 139 -9.46 -0.77 0.84
CA TYR A 139 -8.57 -1.92 0.61
C TYR A 139 -7.60 -2.18 1.75
N CYS A 140 -7.13 -1.12 2.41
CA CYS A 140 -6.29 -1.18 3.60
C CYS A 140 -7.03 -1.85 4.77
N ALA A 141 -8.28 -1.43 5.03
CA ALA A 141 -9.15 -1.99 6.05
C ALA A 141 -9.41 -3.49 5.82
N ASP A 142 -9.80 -3.87 4.59
CA ASP A 142 -10.04 -5.27 4.23
C ASP A 142 -8.80 -6.13 4.45
N TRP A 143 -7.63 -5.65 4.00
CA TRP A 143 -6.34 -6.33 4.17
C TRP A 143 -5.96 -6.48 5.66
N PHE A 144 -6.16 -5.43 6.45
CA PHE A 144 -5.91 -5.45 7.90
C PHE A 144 -6.79 -6.48 8.60
N MET A 145 -8.11 -6.43 8.37
CA MET A 145 -9.06 -7.34 9.00
C MET A 145 -8.76 -8.81 8.66
N GLU A 146 -8.46 -9.10 7.38
CA GLU A 146 -8.11 -10.45 6.92
C GLU A 146 -6.85 -10.99 7.61
N ASN A 147 -5.78 -10.19 7.65
CA ASN A 147 -4.51 -10.64 8.19
C ASN A 147 -4.47 -10.64 9.73
N SER A 148 -5.18 -9.72 10.37
CA SER A 148 -5.41 -9.68 11.81
C SER A 148 -6.11 -10.96 12.27
N ALA A 149 -7.22 -11.33 11.63
CA ALA A 149 -7.94 -12.58 11.94
C ALA A 149 -7.13 -13.84 11.61
N ARG A 150 -6.25 -13.80 10.59
CA ARG A 150 -5.36 -14.91 10.27
C ARG A 150 -4.31 -15.15 11.35
N LEU A 151 -3.71 -14.09 11.89
CA LEU A 151 -2.75 -14.19 12.99
C LEU A 151 -3.42 -14.75 14.25
N GLU A 152 -4.61 -14.23 14.60
CA GLU A 152 -5.43 -14.72 15.73
C GLU A 152 -5.64 -16.25 15.68
N LYS A 153 -5.99 -16.78 14.50
CA LYS A 153 -6.22 -18.23 14.31
C LYS A 153 -4.95 -19.07 14.34
N SER A 154 -3.84 -18.53 13.84
CA SER A 154 -2.60 -19.30 13.66
C SER A 154 -1.86 -19.60 14.95
N GLU A 155 -2.08 -18.83 16.01
CA GLU A 155 -1.27 -18.90 17.23
C GLU A 155 -1.98 -19.56 18.42
N PHE A 156 -3.16 -20.16 18.21
CA PHE A 156 -3.90 -20.93 19.24
C PHE A 156 -4.05 -20.15 20.58
N ARG A 157 -4.24 -18.83 20.49
CA ARG A 157 -4.22 -17.94 21.65
C ARG A 157 -5.60 -17.84 22.30
N SER A 158 -5.60 -17.80 23.64
CA SER A 158 -6.83 -17.70 24.45
C SER A 158 -7.40 -16.29 24.58
N ALA A 159 -6.65 -15.25 24.18
CA ALA A 159 -7.06 -13.85 24.32
C ALA A 159 -7.08 -13.14 22.96
N CYS A 160 -8.13 -12.34 22.73
CA CYS A 160 -8.22 -11.48 21.56
C CYS A 160 -7.16 -10.37 21.64
N PRO A 161 -6.46 -10.05 20.53
CA PRO A 161 -5.47 -9.00 20.51
C PRO A 161 -6.13 -7.62 20.63
N LEU A 162 -5.47 -6.69 21.32
CA LEU A 162 -5.88 -5.29 21.36
C LEU A 162 -5.62 -4.65 19.98
N LYS A 163 -6.66 -4.13 19.33
CA LYS A 163 -6.53 -3.50 18.01
C LYS A 163 -6.30 -2.01 18.14
N VAL A 164 -5.17 -1.53 17.66
CA VAL A 164 -4.77 -0.12 17.75
C VAL A 164 -4.71 0.49 16.36
N LEU A 165 -5.23 1.69 16.18
CA LEU A 165 -5.06 2.50 14.98
C LEU A 165 -4.04 3.60 15.27
N ILE A 166 -3.06 3.80 14.39
CA ILE A 166 -2.24 5.01 14.32
C ILE A 166 -2.56 5.70 12.99
N PHE A 167 -3.10 6.91 13.06
CA PHE A 167 -3.62 7.61 11.88
C PHE A 167 -3.15 9.05 11.78
N HIS A 168 -2.89 9.47 10.55
CA HIS A 168 -2.72 10.88 10.20
C HIS A 168 -3.01 11.09 8.73
N CYS A 169 -3.76 12.13 8.38
CA CYS A 169 -3.83 12.60 6.99
C CYS A 169 -3.19 14.00 6.88
N SER A 170 -2.10 14.12 6.11
CA SER A 170 -1.41 15.41 5.93
C SER A 170 -2.08 16.30 4.87
N GLY A 171 -1.77 17.60 4.87
CA GLY A 171 -2.26 18.58 3.89
C GLY A 171 -3.76 18.86 4.02
N ASP A 172 -4.39 19.23 2.90
CA ASP A 172 -5.81 19.68 2.86
C ASP A 172 -6.83 18.53 2.82
N ARG A 173 -6.37 17.29 3.07
CA ARG A 173 -7.27 16.13 3.13
C ARG A 173 -8.13 16.19 4.39
N ASP A 174 -9.42 15.94 4.23
CA ASP A 174 -10.37 15.84 5.34
C ASP A 174 -10.46 14.41 5.86
N SER A 175 -10.04 14.20 7.11
CA SER A 175 -10.15 12.94 7.85
C SER A 175 -11.59 12.43 7.96
N ALA A 176 -12.60 13.30 7.95
CA ALA A 176 -14.00 12.89 8.00
C ALA A 176 -14.41 12.03 6.78
N THR A 177 -13.70 12.18 5.66
CA THR A 177 -13.91 11.36 4.45
C THR A 177 -13.16 10.03 4.48
N LEU A 178 -12.23 9.84 5.42
CA LEU A 178 -11.32 8.69 5.46
C LEU A 178 -11.58 7.77 6.66
N LEU A 179 -11.77 8.33 7.86
CA LEU A 179 -12.00 7.57 9.10
C LEU A 179 -13.21 6.60 9.03
N PRO A 180 -14.31 6.91 8.33
CA PRO A 180 -15.44 5.97 8.23
C PRO A 180 -15.07 4.60 7.63
N PHE A 181 -14.01 4.51 6.83
CA PHE A 181 -13.53 3.24 6.25
C PHE A 181 -12.81 2.34 7.26
N LEU A 182 -12.42 2.88 8.41
CA LEU A 182 -11.66 2.17 9.45
C LEU A 182 -12.51 1.78 10.66
N LYS A 183 -13.75 2.31 10.76
CA LYS A 183 -14.61 2.13 11.94
C LYS A 183 -14.92 0.65 12.24
N ASP A 184 -15.12 -0.15 11.20
CA ASP A 184 -15.54 -1.54 11.30
C ASP A 184 -14.35 -2.50 11.48
N CYS A 185 -13.11 -1.98 11.55
CA CYS A 185 -11.91 -2.78 11.78
C CYS A 185 -11.77 -3.32 13.22
N GLY A 186 -12.73 -3.01 14.10
CA GLY A 186 -12.70 -3.44 15.50
C GLY A 186 -11.61 -2.77 16.33
N ILE A 187 -11.24 -1.53 16.00
CA ILE A 187 -10.22 -0.75 16.70
C ILE A 187 -10.67 -0.45 18.14
N ASP A 188 -9.82 -0.77 19.12
CA ASP A 188 -10.03 -0.50 20.54
C ASP A 188 -9.47 0.85 20.98
N VAL A 189 -8.30 1.21 20.43
CA VAL A 189 -7.59 2.46 20.72
C VAL A 189 -7.17 3.12 19.42
N ALA A 190 -7.52 4.38 19.22
CA ALA A 190 -7.08 5.21 18.10
C ALA A 190 -6.10 6.28 18.57
N LEU A 191 -4.92 6.32 17.96
CA LEU A 191 -3.84 7.24 18.26
C LEU A 191 -3.62 8.15 17.04
N PHE A 192 -3.87 9.44 17.21
CA PHE A 192 -3.70 10.45 16.17
C PHE A 192 -2.39 11.19 16.39
N THR A 193 -1.51 11.21 15.40
CA THR A 193 -0.17 11.78 15.55
C THR A 193 0.35 12.35 14.24
N PRO A 194 0.95 13.55 14.20
CA PRO A 194 1.51 14.08 12.98
C PRO A 194 2.67 13.21 12.47
N SER A 195 3.08 13.40 11.20
CA SER A 195 4.22 12.64 10.63
C SER A 195 5.60 13.10 11.15
N ARG A 196 5.63 13.86 12.24
CA ARG A 196 6.83 14.34 12.94
C ARG A 196 7.45 13.21 13.74
N LEU A 197 8.77 13.02 13.62
CA LEU A 197 9.48 11.95 14.34
C LEU A 197 9.56 12.22 15.85
N LYS A 198 10.02 13.41 16.25
CA LYS A 198 10.29 13.81 17.65
C LYS A 198 9.73 15.20 17.96
N ALA A 199 9.40 15.47 19.22
CA ALA A 199 8.81 16.75 19.66
C ALA A 199 9.78 17.94 19.49
N VAL A 200 11.09 17.70 19.62
CA VAL A 200 12.14 18.72 19.46
C VAL A 200 12.79 18.56 18.09
N SER A 201 12.82 19.65 17.30
CA SER A 201 13.55 19.68 16.04
C SER A 201 15.06 19.77 16.31
N ASP A 202 15.77 18.66 16.13
CA ASP A 202 17.18 18.77 15.75
C ASP A 202 17.21 19.48 14.41
N LYS A 203 17.90 20.62 14.34
CA LYS A 203 17.99 21.56 13.20
C LYS A 203 18.59 20.96 11.90
N HIS A 204 18.56 19.65 11.69
CA HIS A 204 19.25 18.95 10.61
C HIS A 204 18.45 17.83 9.92
N MET A 205 17.14 17.96 9.75
CA MET A 205 16.38 17.04 8.89
C MET A 205 15.58 17.78 7.82
N ASP A 206 16.19 17.92 6.64
CA ASP A 206 15.67 18.57 5.43
C ASP A 206 14.57 17.76 4.72
N ASN A 207 13.50 17.37 5.42
CA ASN A 207 12.34 16.70 4.78
C ASN A 207 11.00 17.04 5.43
N THR A 208 10.82 18.26 5.94
CA THR A 208 9.54 18.73 6.46
C THR A 208 8.82 19.61 5.45
N ASN A 209 7.54 19.27 5.21
CA ASN A 209 6.58 20.05 4.45
C ASN A 209 6.49 21.48 5.01
N PHE A 210 7.10 22.45 4.32
CA PHE A 210 7.26 23.83 4.77
C PHE A 210 5.98 24.70 4.75
N ASN A 211 4.78 24.12 4.69
CA ASN A 211 3.53 24.89 4.53
C ASN A 211 2.52 24.79 5.68
N GLN A 212 2.75 23.97 6.72
CA GLN A 212 1.87 23.92 7.89
C GLN A 212 2.70 24.13 9.17
N SER A 213 2.28 25.08 9.99
CA SER A 213 2.92 25.29 11.29
C SER A 213 2.69 24.08 12.19
N GLU A 214 3.63 23.79 13.07
CA GLU A 214 3.59 22.66 14.01
C GLU A 214 2.25 22.57 14.77
N ASN A 215 1.73 23.75 15.14
CA ASN A 215 0.46 23.91 15.82
C ASN A 215 -0.75 23.50 14.96
N ALA A 216 -0.66 23.62 13.63
CA ALA A 216 -1.77 23.26 12.73
C ALA A 216 -1.94 21.75 12.62
N GLU A 217 -0.85 20.98 12.51
CA GLU A 217 -0.93 19.51 12.43
C GLU A 217 -1.40 18.90 13.76
N MET A 218 -0.97 19.46 14.90
CA MET A 218 -1.46 19.01 16.21
C MET A 218 -2.95 19.32 16.40
N LYS A 219 -3.40 20.52 16.02
CA LYS A 219 -4.84 20.87 16.02
C LYS A 219 -5.64 19.91 15.16
N LYS A 220 -5.10 19.48 14.01
CA LYS A 220 -5.74 18.49 13.16
C LYS A 220 -5.90 17.14 13.86
N CYS A 221 -4.88 16.68 14.58
CA CYS A 221 -4.96 15.43 15.35
C CYS A 221 -6.03 15.51 16.46
N LEU A 222 -6.18 16.67 17.12
CA LEU A 222 -7.25 16.88 18.11
C LEU A 222 -8.65 16.84 17.47
N VAL A 223 -8.82 17.48 16.31
CA VAL A 223 -10.07 17.39 15.52
C VAL A 223 -10.34 15.95 15.07
N ASP A 224 -9.31 15.19 14.72
CA ASP A 224 -9.45 13.79 14.31
C ASP A 224 -9.88 12.89 15.49
N VAL A 225 -9.45 13.19 16.72
CA VAL A 225 -9.96 12.55 17.94
C VAL A 225 -11.47 12.79 18.10
N GLU A 226 -11.93 14.03 17.95
CA GLU A 226 -13.36 14.37 18.04
C GLU A 226 -14.17 13.59 16.99
N LYS A 227 -13.73 13.63 15.73
CA LYS A 227 -14.37 12.89 14.63
C LYS A 227 -14.40 11.39 14.86
N TRP A 228 -13.35 10.83 15.46
CA TRP A 228 -13.30 9.41 15.79
C TRP A 228 -14.30 9.06 16.89
N ASN A 229 -14.39 9.88 17.94
CA ASN A 229 -15.35 9.68 19.02
C ASN A 229 -16.80 9.73 18.52
N ASP A 230 -17.10 10.56 17.51
CA ASP A 230 -18.43 10.61 16.89
C ASP A 230 -18.81 9.29 16.19
N ILE A 231 -17.85 8.64 15.53
CA ILE A 231 -18.10 7.40 14.77
C ILE A 231 -17.85 6.12 15.60
N ALA A 232 -17.11 6.21 16.70
CA ALA A 232 -16.72 5.12 17.57
C ALA A 232 -16.74 5.52 19.06
N PRO A 233 -17.92 5.86 19.63
CA PRO A 233 -18.05 6.54 20.94
C PRO A 233 -17.59 5.71 22.15
N ASN A 234 -17.48 4.39 22.02
CA ASN A 234 -17.07 3.49 23.11
C ASN A 234 -15.60 3.05 23.01
N LYS A 235 -14.82 3.70 22.15
CA LYS A 235 -13.40 3.38 21.90
C LYS A 235 -12.52 4.52 22.39
N GLN A 236 -11.30 4.20 22.81
CA GLN A 236 -10.37 5.23 23.27
C GLN A 236 -9.76 5.97 22.08
N ALA A 237 -9.70 7.30 22.13
CA ALA A 237 -9.01 8.12 21.14
C ALA A 237 -8.09 9.13 21.82
N LEU A 238 -6.84 9.21 21.36
CA LEU A 238 -5.79 10.06 21.92
C LEU A 238 -5.02 10.77 20.81
N ALA A 239 -4.53 11.98 21.08
CA ALA A 239 -3.64 12.72 20.19
C ALA A 239 -2.25 12.89 20.81
N PHE A 240 -1.20 12.81 19.99
CA PHE A 240 0.20 12.97 20.38
C PHE A 240 0.89 14.00 19.48
N SER A 241 1.97 14.60 19.97
CA SER A 241 2.67 15.65 19.22
C SER A 241 3.65 15.12 18.18
N CYS A 242 4.06 13.85 18.31
CA CYS A 242 4.99 13.19 17.40
C CYS A 242 4.92 11.66 17.50
N ILE A 243 5.55 10.98 16.54
CA ILE A 243 5.59 9.53 16.42
C ILE A 243 6.30 8.89 17.63
N GLU A 244 7.40 9.47 18.12
CA GLU A 244 8.14 8.94 19.28
C GLU A 244 7.27 8.84 20.55
N GLU A 245 6.46 9.87 20.83
CA GLU A 245 5.51 9.87 21.94
C GLU A 245 4.41 8.81 21.75
N THR A 246 3.87 8.71 20.53
CA THR A 246 2.86 7.71 20.18
C THR A 246 3.39 6.29 20.37
N LEU A 247 4.60 6.00 19.89
CA LEU A 247 5.23 4.69 20.04
C LEU A 247 5.61 4.40 21.50
N SER A 248 5.98 5.42 22.26
CA SER A 248 6.21 5.27 23.71
C SER A 248 4.94 4.86 24.44
N HIS A 249 3.80 5.48 24.10
CA HIS A 249 2.49 5.07 24.64
C HIS A 249 2.09 3.67 24.16
N LEU A 250 2.32 3.35 22.89
CA LEU A 250 2.05 2.02 22.33
C LEU A 250 2.82 0.92 23.09
N LYS A 251 4.09 1.16 23.44
CA LYS A 251 4.90 0.24 24.25
C LYS A 251 4.35 0.06 25.66
N GLN A 252 3.76 1.09 26.26
CA GLN A 252 3.06 0.96 27.55
C GLN A 252 1.81 0.09 27.42
N LEU A 253 1.02 0.27 26.35
CA LEU A 253 -0.12 -0.62 26.06
C LEU A 253 0.34 -2.06 25.86
N ALA A 254 1.44 -2.27 25.14
CA ALA A 254 2.02 -3.60 24.91
C ALA A 254 2.45 -4.32 26.19
N ASN A 255 2.91 -3.60 27.22
CA ASN A 255 3.26 -4.20 28.52
C ASN A 255 2.04 -4.70 29.30
N ASN A 256 0.86 -4.11 29.07
CA ASN A 256 -0.37 -4.41 29.79
C ASN A 256 -1.28 -5.41 29.07
N ASN A 257 -0.91 -5.82 27.86
CA ASN A 257 -1.74 -6.69 27.00
C ASN A 257 -0.90 -7.83 26.45
N SER A 258 -1.53 -8.98 26.21
CA SER A 258 -0.83 -10.15 25.65
C SER A 258 -0.39 -9.92 24.20
N GLU A 259 -1.16 -9.17 23.42
CA GLU A 259 -0.90 -8.94 21.99
C GLU A 259 -1.56 -7.67 21.49
N LEU A 260 -0.85 -6.95 20.61
CA LEU A 260 -1.36 -5.78 19.91
C LEU A 260 -1.32 -5.99 18.41
N HIS A 261 -2.43 -5.67 17.74
CA HIS A 261 -2.51 -5.55 16.28
C HIS A 261 -2.64 -4.07 15.93
N VAL A 262 -1.59 -3.48 15.35
CA VAL A 262 -1.46 -2.03 15.18
C VAL A 262 -1.53 -1.66 13.71
N LEU A 263 -2.64 -1.07 13.27
CA LEU A 263 -2.78 -0.53 11.93
C LEU A 263 -2.19 0.88 11.87
N VAL A 264 -1.19 1.11 11.00
CA VAL A 264 -0.62 2.43 10.72
C VAL A 264 -0.99 2.84 9.30
N THR A 265 -1.78 3.91 9.15
CA THR A 265 -2.30 4.34 7.85
C THR A 265 -2.61 5.83 7.78
N GLY A 266 -3.14 6.30 6.65
CA GLY A 266 -3.51 7.71 6.40
C GLY A 266 -2.41 8.54 5.75
N SER A 267 -1.14 8.16 5.90
CA SER A 267 0.01 8.89 5.36
C SER A 267 1.21 7.97 5.17
N LEU A 268 1.83 8.03 3.98
CA LEU A 268 3.09 7.32 3.74
C LEU A 268 4.25 7.89 4.56
N HIS A 269 4.21 9.18 4.91
CA HIS A 269 5.21 9.80 5.78
C HIS A 269 5.08 9.30 7.23
N LEU A 270 3.85 9.11 7.72
CA LEU A 270 3.61 8.50 9.03
C LEU A 270 4.15 7.07 9.06
N VAL A 271 3.81 6.27 8.05
CA VAL A 271 4.30 4.89 7.93
C VAL A 271 5.83 4.85 7.87
N GLY A 272 6.45 5.73 7.08
CA GLY A 272 7.90 5.86 7.02
C GLY A 272 8.53 6.24 8.36
N GLY A 273 7.88 7.13 9.12
CA GLY A 273 8.35 7.52 10.45
C GLY A 273 8.23 6.40 11.50
N VAL A 274 7.16 5.59 11.45
CA VAL A 274 7.06 4.39 12.31
C VAL A 274 8.13 3.37 11.93
N LEU A 275 8.34 3.13 10.63
CA LEU A 275 9.39 2.23 10.14
C LEU A 275 10.79 2.68 10.58
N PHE A 276 11.07 4.00 10.62
CA PHE A 276 12.34 4.53 11.10
C PHE A 276 12.65 4.10 12.55
N PHE A 277 11.65 4.08 13.43
CA PHE A 277 11.83 3.66 14.82
C PHE A 277 11.85 2.14 15.01
N GLU A 278 10.99 1.41 14.31
CA GLU A 278 10.82 -0.04 14.52
C GLU A 278 11.77 -0.89 13.66
N LYS A 279 12.32 -0.33 12.57
CA LYS A 279 13.35 -0.97 11.73
C LYS A 279 14.38 0.05 11.24
N PRO A 280 15.37 0.41 12.06
CA PRO A 280 16.41 1.37 11.67
C PRO A 280 17.31 0.90 10.49
N ASN A 281 17.31 -0.41 10.15
CA ASN A 281 18.18 -0.99 9.11
C ASN A 281 17.47 -1.35 7.79
N ILE A 282 16.48 -0.57 7.33
CA ILE A 282 15.82 -0.80 6.02
C ILE A 282 16.73 -0.43 4.82
N ALA A 283 17.92 0.11 5.07
CA ALA A 283 18.91 0.38 4.04
C ALA A 283 19.87 -0.80 3.86
N ASP A 284 19.39 -1.93 3.36
CA ASP A 284 20.20 -2.99 2.73
C ASP A 284 19.41 -3.67 1.61
#